data_AF-A0A336M7L9-F1
#
_entry.id   AF-A0A336M7L9-F1
#
_cell.length_a   1.000
_cell.length_b   1.000
_cell.length_c   1.000
_cell.angle_alpha   90.00
_cell.angle_beta   90.00
_cell.angle_gamma   90.00
#
_symmetry.space_group_name_H-M   'P 1'
#
loop_
_entity.id
_entity.type
_entity.pdbx_description
1 polymer ?
#
loop_
_entity_poly.entity_id
_entity_poly.type
_entity_poly.pdbx_seq_one_letter_code
_entity_poly.pdbx_strand_id
1 'polypeptide(L)'
;MTSEILHPPHSIRGITHLDKSLFTKQIKVPALVLENQSKMNGIMPFIKKKLLKMANLKAIREYEGSKRSVLFNPCIVTSWNDLPTTQLESKGVNSDAFIEDFELELTYDNWRADELLKFILPEDKEGLSSFSRVGHIIHLNLKEHLLPYKKVIAEILLDKMSGIRTVVNKSQTIDNVYRNFSMELLIGDADYEVTTKENGIEFAFDFSKVYWNPRLSSEHERIVKILNKGDVLYDVFAGVGPFAIPAGKKGVEVYANDLNPDSYKWLRLNAIKNKVMDKIQTFNKDGREFILNDVKSNFLEKLKNPQFNGVMHFVMNLPAMAVEFLDVFHGFLSSESQFPFTKLPVVHVYCFAKGTGNKDEIALNLVNHHLGMQLPKNSLIQINFVRNVAPNKDMMRVKSRKIKKMGKHSMKKAKQQDPKLQALAKRKKEMKVFKLPSDMSVKINKKAKKVTSNLKKLNHADRRDKVDAQLKALHEKLVIKQAQKPGVKMEAIKIPDPPPETKDVEMTMKKMHV
;
A
#
# COMPACT_ATOMS: atom_id res chain seq x y z
N MET A 1 14.61 -17.64 21.46
CA MET A 1 13.94 -16.55 22.21
C MET A 1 15.02 -15.52 22.53
N THR A 2 14.82 -14.24 22.24
CA THR A 2 15.78 -13.20 22.66
C THR A 2 15.62 -12.99 24.16
N SER A 3 16.71 -13.12 24.93
CA SER A 3 16.70 -12.85 26.37
C SER A 3 16.23 -11.43 26.62
N GLU A 4 15.40 -11.24 27.66
CA GLU A 4 14.90 -9.93 28.11
C GLU A 4 16.05 -8.95 28.38
N ILE A 5 17.24 -9.46 28.68
CA ILE A 5 18.44 -8.64 28.87
C ILE A 5 18.75 -7.75 27.66
N LEU A 6 18.49 -8.23 26.42
CA LEU A 6 18.75 -7.48 25.19
C LEU A 6 17.56 -6.62 24.74
N HIS A 7 16.41 -6.73 25.40
CA HIS A 7 15.25 -5.89 25.08
C HIS A 7 15.48 -4.44 25.54
N PRO A 8 14.85 -3.44 24.89
CA PRO A 8 14.84 -2.07 25.38
C PRO A 8 14.38 -1.98 26.84
N PRO A 9 14.83 -0.98 27.62
CA PRO A 9 14.47 -0.86 29.03
C PRO A 9 12.96 -0.58 29.21
N HIS A 10 12.39 -1.00 30.35
CA HIS A 10 10.95 -0.84 30.61
C HIS A 10 10.51 0.63 30.66
N SER A 11 11.44 1.54 30.99
CA SER A 11 11.25 3.01 31.00
C SER A 11 10.71 3.60 29.70
N ILE A 12 10.86 2.92 28.55
CA ILE A 12 10.36 3.44 27.27
C ILE A 12 8.88 3.09 27.01
N ARG A 13 8.25 2.28 27.87
CA ARG A 13 6.86 1.85 27.70
C ARG A 13 5.92 3.04 27.90
N GLY A 14 5.07 3.31 26.91
CA GLY A 14 4.04 4.35 26.98
C GLY A 14 4.54 5.78 26.70
N ILE A 15 5.80 5.96 26.31
CA ILE A 15 6.31 7.29 25.95
C ILE A 15 5.56 7.83 24.72
N THR A 16 5.31 9.13 24.68
CA THR A 16 4.61 9.80 23.55
C THR A 16 5.52 10.70 22.73
N HIS A 17 6.72 10.96 23.23
CA HIS A 17 7.79 11.74 22.63
C HIS A 17 9.12 10.99 22.77
N LEU A 18 10.00 11.15 21.78
CA LEU A 18 11.32 10.53 21.79
C LEU A 18 12.26 11.28 22.75
N ASP A 19 12.51 10.67 23.91
CA ASP A 19 13.62 11.03 24.80
C ASP A 19 14.65 9.90 24.80
N LYS A 20 15.79 10.13 24.13
CA LYS A 20 16.85 9.12 23.99
C LYS A 20 17.49 8.72 25.32
N SER A 21 17.39 9.55 26.36
CA SER A 21 17.96 9.24 27.69
C SER A 21 17.24 8.08 28.37
N LEU A 22 15.96 7.87 28.07
CA LEU A 22 15.16 6.77 28.62
C LEU A 22 15.58 5.39 28.10
N PHE A 23 16.42 5.32 27.06
CA PHE A 23 16.85 4.08 26.42
C PHE A 23 18.15 3.54 27.02
N THR A 24 18.82 4.29 27.89
CA THR A 24 20.06 3.81 28.53
C THR A 24 19.75 2.62 29.44
N LYS A 25 20.48 1.52 29.24
CA LYS A 25 20.32 0.28 29.99
C LYS A 25 21.69 -0.34 30.25
N GLN A 26 22.02 -0.54 31.53
CA GLN A 26 23.18 -1.34 31.91
C GLN A 26 22.81 -2.82 31.89
N ILE A 27 23.65 -3.63 31.24
CA ILE A 27 23.49 -5.07 31.18
C ILE A 27 24.81 -5.77 31.48
N LYS A 28 24.72 -7.05 31.83
CA LYS A 28 25.87 -7.94 32.00
C LYS A 28 25.87 -8.96 30.88
N VAL A 29 27.00 -9.13 30.21
CA VAL A 29 27.14 -10.08 29.11
C VAL A 29 28.44 -10.87 29.25
N PRO A 30 28.50 -12.12 28.76
CA PRO A 30 29.76 -12.83 28.74
C PRO A 30 30.76 -12.20 27.76
N ALA A 31 32.02 -12.12 28.16
CA ALA A 31 33.08 -11.57 27.34
C ALA A 31 34.42 -12.31 27.49
N LEU A 32 35.27 -12.21 26.47
CA LEU A 32 36.71 -12.50 26.60
C LEU A 32 37.50 -11.21 26.63
N VAL A 33 38.43 -11.08 27.56
CA VAL A 33 39.40 -9.99 27.60
C VAL A 33 40.78 -10.51 27.23
N LEU A 34 41.35 -9.96 26.16
CA LEU A 34 42.59 -10.44 25.56
C LEU A 34 43.59 -9.31 25.37
N GLU A 35 44.86 -9.58 25.66
CA GLU A 35 45.93 -8.57 25.57
C GLU A 35 46.49 -8.37 24.16
N ASN A 36 46.32 -9.36 23.26
CA ASN A 36 47.02 -9.40 21.98
C ASN A 36 46.04 -9.54 20.80
N GLN A 37 46.11 -8.60 19.86
CA GLN A 37 45.30 -8.60 18.64
C GLN A 37 45.56 -9.80 17.72
N SER A 38 46.77 -10.36 17.74
CA SER A 38 47.11 -11.58 17.00
C SER A 38 46.37 -12.81 17.54
N LYS A 39 46.25 -12.94 18.87
CA LYS A 39 45.44 -14.01 19.49
C LYS A 39 43.97 -13.90 19.08
N MET A 40 43.43 -12.67 19.02
CA MET A 40 42.05 -12.46 18.54
C MET A 40 41.84 -12.99 17.13
N ASN A 41 42.71 -12.62 16.18
CA ASN A 41 42.58 -13.06 14.79
C ASN A 41 42.61 -14.59 14.67
N GLY A 42 43.41 -15.27 15.51
CA GLY A 42 43.50 -16.73 15.56
C GLY A 42 42.24 -17.43 16.07
N ILE A 43 41.46 -16.80 16.96
CA ILE A 43 40.25 -17.41 17.55
C ILE A 43 38.95 -17.02 16.83
N MET A 44 38.95 -15.91 16.10
CA MET A 44 37.75 -15.37 15.43
C MET A 44 36.99 -16.38 14.56
N PRO A 45 37.64 -17.26 13.77
CA PRO A 45 36.92 -18.26 12.97
C PRO A 45 36.00 -19.17 13.79
N PHE A 46 36.35 -19.44 15.04
CA PHE A 46 35.61 -20.36 15.90
C PHE A 46 34.47 -19.66 16.67
N ILE A 47 34.63 -18.38 16.99
CA ILE A 47 33.71 -17.67 17.89
C ILE A 47 32.77 -16.68 17.18
N LYS A 48 32.99 -16.36 15.90
CA LYS A 48 32.24 -15.32 15.15
C LYS A 48 30.71 -15.46 15.19
N LYS A 49 30.20 -16.69 15.28
CA LYS A 49 28.75 -16.97 15.34
C LYS A 49 28.15 -16.71 16.72
N LYS A 50 28.97 -16.67 17.77
CA LYS A 50 28.58 -16.49 19.18
C LYS A 50 28.63 -15.03 19.65
N LEU A 51 29.18 -14.13 18.83
CA LEU A 51 29.32 -12.71 19.17
C LEU A 51 27.97 -12.01 19.38
N LEU A 52 27.95 -11.03 20.29
CA LEU A 52 26.83 -10.13 20.46
C LEU A 52 26.68 -9.23 19.23
N LYS A 53 25.52 -9.31 18.57
CA LYS A 53 25.22 -8.51 17.37
C LYS A 53 24.03 -7.62 17.65
N MET A 54 24.28 -6.32 17.70
CA MET A 54 23.26 -5.28 17.87
C MET A 54 23.56 -4.12 16.92
N ALA A 55 22.57 -3.23 16.70
CA ALA A 55 22.79 -2.05 15.88
C ALA A 55 23.89 -1.18 16.49
N ASN A 56 24.76 -0.60 15.66
CA ASN A 56 25.83 0.31 16.09
C ASN A 56 26.71 -0.19 17.26
N LEU A 57 26.74 -1.50 17.54
CA LEU A 57 27.55 -2.10 18.58
C LEU A 57 28.74 -2.81 17.95
N LYS A 58 29.95 -2.43 18.36
CA LYS A 58 31.16 -3.18 18.04
C LYS A 58 31.27 -4.32 19.06
N ALA A 59 31.16 -5.57 18.60
CA ALA A 59 31.32 -6.73 19.48
C ALA A 59 32.75 -6.89 20.00
N ILE A 60 33.73 -6.31 19.29
CA ILE A 60 35.14 -6.26 19.70
C ILE A 60 35.47 -4.80 20.00
N ARG A 61 35.91 -4.52 21.21
CA ARG A 61 36.13 -3.15 21.71
C ARG A 61 37.46 -3.05 22.44
N GLU A 62 37.99 -1.85 22.54
CA GLU A 62 39.11 -1.55 23.44
C GLU A 62 38.64 -1.68 24.89
N TYR A 63 39.50 -2.24 25.73
CA TYR A 63 39.25 -2.46 27.14
C TYR A 63 40.57 -2.26 27.88
N GLU A 64 40.64 -1.32 28.81
CA GLU A 64 41.80 -1.08 29.68
C GLU A 64 43.19 -1.15 28.99
N GLY A 65 43.69 -0.01 28.53
CA GLY A 65 45.01 0.09 27.92
C GLY A 65 45.10 -0.67 26.59
N SER A 66 45.94 -1.69 26.51
CA SER A 66 46.15 -2.48 25.28
C SER A 66 45.21 -3.68 25.14
N LYS A 67 44.37 -3.97 26.13
CA LYS A 67 43.47 -5.13 26.07
C LYS A 67 42.25 -4.84 25.20
N ARG A 68 41.58 -5.91 24.78
CA ARG A 68 40.35 -5.85 24.01
C ARG A 68 39.33 -6.82 24.57
N SER A 69 38.08 -6.38 24.63
CA SER A 69 36.96 -7.22 24.99
C SER A 69 36.27 -7.76 23.74
N VAL A 70 35.84 -9.01 23.80
CA VAL A 70 35.03 -9.70 22.80
C VAL A 70 33.72 -10.10 23.45
N LEU A 71 32.65 -9.41 23.10
CA LEU A 71 31.33 -9.56 23.70
C LEU A 71 30.55 -10.71 23.04
N PHE A 72 29.98 -11.61 23.84
CA PHE A 72 29.16 -12.72 23.36
C PHE A 72 27.67 -12.45 23.56
N ASN A 73 26.87 -13.12 22.73
CA ASN A 73 25.44 -13.11 22.89
C ASN A 73 25.06 -13.95 24.14
N PRO A 74 24.44 -13.35 25.16
CA PRO A 74 24.10 -14.04 26.41
C PRO A 74 23.04 -15.14 26.24
N CYS A 75 22.39 -15.23 25.07
CA CYS A 75 21.49 -16.36 24.74
C CYS A 75 22.22 -17.56 24.14
N ILE A 76 23.50 -17.42 23.78
CA ILE A 76 24.29 -18.44 23.08
C ILE A 76 25.47 -18.91 23.93
N VAL A 77 26.01 -18.01 24.76
CA VAL A 77 27.13 -18.26 25.68
C VAL A 77 26.64 -17.79 27.03
N THR A 78 26.69 -18.66 28.03
CA THR A 78 26.43 -18.33 29.43
C THR A 78 27.65 -18.63 30.30
N SER A 79 28.52 -19.53 29.86
CA SER A 79 29.72 -19.96 30.58
C SER A 79 30.90 -20.21 29.63
N TRP A 80 32.11 -20.36 30.18
CA TRP A 80 33.32 -20.72 29.42
C TRP A 80 33.12 -21.97 28.56
N ASN A 81 32.41 -22.98 29.07
CA ASN A 81 32.21 -24.26 28.40
C ASN A 81 31.30 -24.16 27.16
N ASP A 82 30.58 -23.05 26.98
CA ASP A 82 29.82 -22.79 25.76
C ASP A 82 30.72 -22.32 24.60
N LEU A 83 31.99 -22.01 24.87
CA LEU A 83 32.97 -21.64 23.87
C LEU A 83 33.73 -22.88 23.36
N PRO A 84 34.36 -22.81 22.17
CA PRO A 84 35.22 -23.88 21.65
C PRO A 84 36.54 -23.95 22.44
N THR A 85 36.49 -24.44 23.69
CA THR A 85 37.57 -24.35 24.68
C THR A 85 38.88 -24.95 24.19
N THR A 86 38.87 -26.16 23.60
CA THR A 86 40.07 -26.80 23.05
C THR A 86 40.77 -25.95 21.98
N GLN A 87 39.99 -25.33 21.08
CA GLN A 87 40.55 -24.45 20.05
C GLN A 87 41.08 -23.15 20.66
N LEU A 88 40.41 -22.59 21.66
CA LEU A 88 40.85 -21.38 22.35
C LEU A 88 42.15 -21.62 23.14
N GLU A 89 42.22 -22.72 23.88
CA GLU A 89 43.40 -23.15 24.65
C GLU A 89 44.59 -23.40 23.72
N SER A 90 44.38 -24.03 22.56
CA SER A 90 45.42 -24.21 21.53
C SER A 90 46.01 -22.89 21.00
N LYS A 91 45.30 -21.76 21.20
CA LYS A 91 45.72 -20.40 20.86
C LYS A 91 46.17 -19.59 22.08
N GLY A 92 46.32 -20.24 23.24
CA GLY A 92 46.76 -19.64 24.49
C GLY A 92 45.73 -18.68 25.09
N VAL A 93 44.44 -19.03 25.00
CA VAL A 93 43.31 -18.36 25.66
C VAL A 93 42.65 -19.36 26.60
N ASN A 94 42.67 -19.05 27.89
CA ASN A 94 42.17 -19.93 28.96
C ASN A 94 40.93 -19.31 29.63
N SER A 95 40.31 -20.05 30.56
CA SER A 95 39.14 -19.61 31.32
C SER A 95 39.34 -18.29 32.08
N ASP A 96 40.57 -17.98 32.51
CA ASP A 96 40.88 -16.74 33.24
C ASP A 96 40.65 -15.47 32.40
N ALA A 97 40.63 -15.60 31.07
CA ALA A 97 40.31 -14.51 30.16
C ALA A 97 38.79 -14.27 30.02
N PHE A 98 37.96 -15.17 30.55
CA PHE A 98 36.50 -15.12 30.43
C PHE A 98 35.88 -14.39 31.62
N ILE A 99 35.08 -13.39 31.31
CA ILE A 99 34.30 -12.61 32.28
C ILE A 99 32.83 -12.96 32.01
N GLU A 100 32.18 -13.59 32.97
CA GLU A 100 30.77 -13.99 32.86
C GLU A 100 29.84 -12.76 32.86
N ASP A 101 30.12 -11.80 33.75
CA ASP A 101 29.32 -10.61 34.00
C ASP A 101 30.03 -9.33 33.52
N PHE A 102 30.39 -9.25 32.23
CA PHE A 102 30.99 -8.04 31.69
C PHE A 102 29.94 -6.92 31.59
N GLU A 103 30.18 -5.79 32.26
CA GLU A 103 29.28 -4.64 32.22
C GLU A 103 29.28 -3.95 30.85
N LEU A 104 28.09 -3.75 30.30
CA LEU A 104 27.88 -3.11 29.02
C LEU A 104 26.71 -2.14 29.10
N GLU A 105 26.99 -0.89 28.74
CA GLU A 105 25.95 0.10 28.52
C GLU A 105 25.39 -0.01 27.11
N LEU A 106 24.07 -0.19 27.03
CA LEU A 106 23.29 -0.02 25.81
C LEU A 106 22.59 1.32 25.83
N THR A 107 22.56 1.97 24.66
CA THR A 107 21.88 3.25 24.45
C THR A 107 20.87 3.12 23.32
N TYR A 108 20.09 4.18 23.07
CA TYR A 108 19.13 4.25 21.97
C TYR A 108 19.68 3.68 20.65
N ASP A 109 20.95 3.93 20.32
CA ASP A 109 21.60 3.52 19.08
C ASP A 109 21.76 2.01 18.90
N ASN A 110 21.59 1.24 19.97
CA ASN A 110 21.80 -0.21 19.94
C ASN A 110 20.60 -1.02 19.47
N TRP A 111 19.42 -0.40 19.36
CA TRP A 111 18.20 -1.04 18.85
C TRP A 111 17.77 -0.48 17.50
N ARG A 112 17.18 -1.35 16.68
CA ARG A 112 16.58 -0.99 15.40
C ARG A 112 15.18 -0.42 15.59
N ALA A 113 14.68 0.31 14.59
CA ALA A 113 13.32 0.86 14.61
C ALA A 113 12.25 -0.22 14.86
N ASP A 114 12.33 -1.36 14.18
CA ASP A 114 11.33 -2.44 14.31
C ASP A 114 11.35 -3.13 15.68
N GLU A 115 12.48 -3.06 16.39
CA GLU A 115 12.57 -3.50 17.78
C GLU A 115 11.90 -2.46 18.66
N LEU A 116 12.33 -1.21 18.61
CA LEU A 116 11.76 -0.13 19.43
C LEU A 116 10.25 0.00 19.28
N LEU A 117 9.71 -0.08 18.06
CA LEU A 117 8.28 0.05 17.77
C LEU A 117 7.41 -1.08 18.37
N LYS A 118 8.01 -2.17 18.83
CA LYS A 118 7.33 -3.23 19.62
C LYS A 118 7.35 -2.93 21.12
N PHE A 119 8.33 -2.15 21.58
CA PHE A 119 8.60 -1.92 23.00
C PHE A 119 8.11 -0.56 23.51
N ILE A 120 7.80 0.42 22.64
CA ILE A 120 7.31 1.74 23.08
C ILE A 120 5.85 1.75 23.53
N LEU A 121 5.05 0.74 23.15
CA LEU A 121 3.65 0.67 23.59
C LEU A 121 3.52 -0.03 24.94
N PRO A 122 2.45 0.26 25.73
CA PRO A 122 2.09 -0.53 26.90
C PRO A 122 2.03 -2.03 26.60
N GLU A 123 2.33 -2.88 27.59
CA GLU A 123 2.44 -4.35 27.41
C GLU A 123 1.15 -5.00 26.92
N ASP A 124 -0.01 -4.43 27.26
CA ASP A 124 -1.34 -4.87 26.84
C ASP A 124 -1.69 -4.48 25.39
N LYS A 125 -0.86 -3.66 24.73
CA LYS A 125 -1.15 -3.12 23.40
C LYS A 125 -0.24 -3.69 22.31
N GLU A 126 -0.86 -4.07 21.20
CA GLU A 126 -0.14 -4.51 20.00
C GLU A 126 0.67 -3.35 19.40
N GLY A 127 1.97 -3.57 19.20
CA GLY A 127 2.88 -2.62 18.55
C GLY A 127 2.53 -2.29 17.09
N LEU A 128 3.31 -1.40 16.47
CA LEU A 128 3.15 -1.14 15.03
C LEU A 128 3.55 -2.38 14.22
N SER A 129 2.59 -2.99 13.53
CA SER A 129 2.81 -4.25 12.80
C SER A 129 3.59 -4.09 11.49
N SER A 130 3.39 -2.98 10.77
CA SER A 130 4.12 -2.70 9.53
C SER A 130 4.04 -1.24 9.11
N PHE A 131 5.00 -0.84 8.28
CA PHE A 131 5.02 0.43 7.55
C PHE A 131 5.49 0.18 6.11
N SER A 132 5.51 1.21 5.28
CA SER A 132 6.01 1.07 3.90
C SER A 132 6.79 2.30 3.49
N ARG A 133 7.92 2.06 2.84
CA ARG A 133 8.82 3.11 2.33
C ARG A 133 8.53 3.37 0.85
N VAL A 134 8.46 4.63 0.48
CA VAL A 134 8.38 5.10 -0.91
C VAL A 134 9.37 6.25 -1.07
N GLY A 135 10.52 5.99 -1.72
CA GLY A 135 11.61 6.96 -1.77
C GLY A 135 12.09 7.39 -0.38
N HIS A 136 12.04 8.68 -0.10
CA HIS A 136 12.37 9.28 1.21
C HIS A 136 11.18 9.35 2.19
N ILE A 137 10.01 8.83 1.81
CA ILE A 137 8.79 8.87 2.62
C ILE A 137 8.56 7.51 3.27
N ILE A 138 8.26 7.52 4.57
CA ILE A 138 7.60 6.39 5.23
C ILE A 138 6.12 6.72 5.35
N HIS A 139 5.26 5.79 4.96
CA HIS A 139 3.84 5.90 5.21
C HIS A 139 3.34 4.82 6.17
N LEU A 140 2.51 5.24 7.12
CA LEU A 140 1.90 4.45 8.17
C LEU A 140 0.40 4.25 7.90
N ASN A 141 -0.20 3.26 8.55
CA ASN A 141 -1.65 3.09 8.65
C ASN A 141 -1.97 2.83 10.13
N LEU A 142 -1.93 3.88 10.94
CA LEU A 142 -2.09 3.74 12.38
C LEU A 142 -3.52 3.30 12.73
N LYS A 143 -3.63 2.27 13.57
CA LYS A 143 -4.87 1.89 14.26
C LYS A 143 -5.18 2.92 15.35
N GLU A 144 -6.42 2.98 15.80
CA GLU A 144 -6.88 3.97 16.79
C GLU A 144 -6.04 3.97 18.07
N HIS A 145 -5.70 2.78 18.59
CA HIS A 145 -4.89 2.63 19.80
C HIS A 145 -3.43 3.10 19.65
N LEU A 146 -2.93 3.26 18.41
CA LEU A 146 -1.60 3.76 18.08
C LEU A 146 -1.57 5.28 17.92
N LEU A 147 -2.72 5.95 17.75
CA LEU A 147 -2.79 7.39 17.50
C LEU A 147 -2.16 8.24 18.62
N PRO A 148 -2.30 7.91 19.92
CA PRO A 148 -1.60 8.64 20.98
C PRO A 148 -0.07 8.60 20.85
N TYR A 149 0.48 7.58 20.21
CA TYR A 149 1.91 7.33 20.05
C TYR A 149 2.45 7.75 18.68
N LYS A 150 1.62 8.36 17.81
CA LYS A 150 1.99 8.67 16.42
C LYS A 150 3.25 9.53 16.30
N LYS A 151 3.49 10.44 17.26
CA LYS A 151 4.66 11.33 17.29
C LYS A 151 5.94 10.55 17.53
N VAL A 152 6.05 9.83 18.65
CA VAL A 152 7.23 9.01 18.94
C VAL A 152 7.50 7.93 17.89
N ILE A 153 6.43 7.32 17.33
CA ILE A 153 6.57 6.37 16.21
C ILE A 153 7.26 7.05 15.02
N ALA A 154 6.80 8.25 14.66
CA ALA A 154 7.35 9.01 13.54
C ALA A 154 8.79 9.50 13.81
N GLU A 155 9.08 9.97 15.02
CA GLU A 155 10.43 10.39 15.46
C GLU A 155 11.43 9.22 15.38
N ILE A 156 11.06 8.05 15.91
CA ILE A 156 11.90 6.84 15.82
C ILE A 156 12.14 6.45 14.36
N LEU A 157 11.11 6.48 13.52
CA LEU A 157 11.24 6.10 12.12
C LEU A 157 12.11 7.08 11.33
N LEU A 158 11.96 8.39 11.57
CA LEU A 158 12.79 9.42 10.93
C LEU A 158 14.26 9.30 11.36
N ASP A 159 14.53 9.11 12.65
CA ASP A 159 15.89 9.06 13.20
C ASP A 159 16.62 7.76 12.84
N LYS A 160 15.94 6.60 12.93
CA LYS A 160 16.55 5.29 12.68
C LYS A 160 16.67 4.90 11.22
N MET A 161 15.87 5.49 10.32
CA MET A 161 15.85 5.04 8.93
C MET A 161 16.62 5.98 8.00
N SER A 162 17.68 5.43 7.40
CA SER A 162 18.53 6.19 6.49
C SER A 162 17.80 6.63 5.20
N GLY A 163 18.03 7.89 4.83
CA GLY A 163 17.49 8.52 3.63
C GLY A 163 16.00 8.82 3.71
N ILE A 164 15.40 8.79 4.90
CA ILE A 164 14.02 9.22 5.14
C ILE A 164 14.02 10.68 5.57
N ARG A 165 13.10 11.46 4.99
CA ARG A 165 12.92 12.89 5.33
C ARG A 165 11.51 13.22 5.78
N THR A 166 10.55 12.32 5.54
CA THR A 166 9.13 12.56 5.76
C THR A 166 8.45 11.29 6.26
N VAL A 167 7.67 11.40 7.34
CA VAL A 167 6.78 10.32 7.79
C VAL A 167 5.34 10.81 7.77
N VAL A 168 4.47 10.03 7.13
CA VAL A 168 3.04 10.34 7.01
C VAL A 168 2.19 9.22 7.58
N ASN A 169 1.02 9.55 8.08
CA ASN A 169 -0.05 8.60 8.35
C ASN A 169 -1.09 8.67 7.25
N LYS A 170 -1.53 7.51 6.79
CA LYS A 170 -2.50 7.37 5.73
C LYS A 170 -3.89 7.22 6.32
N SER A 171 -4.82 8.09 5.92
CA SER A 171 -6.23 7.93 6.29
C SER A 171 -6.80 6.66 5.66
N GLN A 172 -7.68 5.97 6.39
CA GLN A 172 -8.22 4.67 5.98
C GLN A 172 -9.21 4.77 4.80
N THR A 173 -9.80 5.95 4.55
CA THR A 173 -10.86 6.11 3.56
C THR A 173 -10.32 6.58 2.22
N ILE A 174 -10.47 5.76 1.17
CA ILE A 174 -10.27 6.16 -0.24
C ILE A 174 -11.63 6.49 -0.84
N ASP A 175 -12.02 7.76 -0.83
CA ASP A 175 -13.34 8.18 -1.33
C ASP A 175 -13.27 9.19 -2.49
N ASN A 176 -12.17 9.19 -3.25
CA ASN A 176 -12.05 10.04 -4.44
C ASN A 176 -11.83 9.24 -5.73
N VAL A 177 -12.18 9.87 -6.84
CA VAL A 177 -12.14 9.30 -8.20
C VAL A 177 -10.71 8.89 -8.59
N TYR A 178 -9.71 9.63 -8.13
CA TYR A 178 -8.30 9.42 -8.47
C TYR A 178 -7.58 8.41 -7.56
N ARG A 179 -8.27 7.87 -6.55
CA ARG A 179 -7.78 6.89 -5.58
C ARG A 179 -6.50 7.28 -4.85
N ASN A 180 -6.16 8.57 -4.79
CA ASN A 180 -5.08 9.06 -3.93
C ASN A 180 -5.56 9.15 -2.48
N PHE A 181 -4.62 9.10 -1.54
CA PHE A 181 -4.95 9.01 -0.11
C PHE A 181 -4.77 10.36 0.56
N SER A 182 -5.68 10.68 1.49
CA SER A 182 -5.41 11.77 2.43
C SER A 182 -4.27 11.35 3.35
N MET A 183 -3.21 12.16 3.39
CA MET A 183 -2.04 11.93 4.23
C MET A 183 -1.96 13.00 5.31
N GLU A 184 -1.77 12.56 6.54
CA GLU A 184 -1.40 13.41 7.67
C GLU A 184 0.14 13.42 7.74
N LEU A 185 0.75 14.59 7.62
CA LEU A 185 2.18 14.74 7.90
C LEU A 185 2.42 14.57 9.41
N LEU A 186 3.22 13.58 9.79
CA LEU A 186 3.56 13.35 11.20
C LEU A 186 4.84 14.08 11.61
N ILE A 187 5.86 14.01 10.75
CA ILE A 187 7.17 14.67 10.98
C ILE A 187 7.91 14.85 9.65
N GLY A 188 8.81 15.83 9.62
CA GLY A 188 9.71 16.08 8.50
C GLY A 188 9.14 17.06 7.47
N ASP A 189 9.72 17.05 6.27
CA ASP A 189 9.38 18.01 5.22
C ASP A 189 8.05 17.64 4.54
N ALA A 190 7.24 18.65 4.20
CA ALA A 190 6.04 18.50 3.36
C ALA A 190 6.40 18.29 1.86
N ASP A 191 7.42 17.46 1.60
CA ASP A 191 7.87 17.07 0.27
C ASP A 191 7.35 15.66 -0.06
N TYR A 192 6.37 15.62 -0.97
CA TYR A 192 5.72 14.38 -1.40
C TYR A 192 6.23 13.87 -2.76
N GLU A 193 7.17 14.58 -3.41
CA GLU A 193 7.76 14.15 -4.67
C GLU A 193 8.87 13.15 -4.43
N VAL A 194 8.57 11.88 -4.69
CA VAL A 194 9.49 10.77 -4.42
C VAL A 194 10.11 10.27 -5.70
N THR A 195 11.34 9.76 -5.58
CA THR A 195 11.93 8.84 -6.55
C THR A 195 12.10 7.48 -5.89
N THR A 196 11.63 6.42 -6.54
CA THR A 196 11.73 5.05 -6.06
C THR A 196 12.13 4.11 -7.19
N LYS A 197 12.81 3.02 -6.84
CA LYS A 197 13.22 1.98 -7.79
C LYS A 197 12.39 0.72 -7.58
N GLU A 198 11.76 0.22 -8.64
CA GLU A 198 11.03 -1.03 -8.66
C GLU A 198 11.51 -1.88 -9.84
N ASN A 199 11.91 -3.13 -9.59
CA ASN A 199 12.35 -4.07 -10.64
C ASN A 199 13.40 -3.49 -11.60
N GLY A 200 14.34 -2.70 -11.06
CA GLY A 200 15.39 -2.07 -11.88
C GLY A 200 15.00 -0.76 -12.55
N ILE A 201 13.72 -0.36 -12.52
CA ILE A 201 13.19 0.86 -13.13
C ILE A 201 13.01 1.93 -12.06
N GLU A 202 13.44 3.14 -12.38
CA GLU A 202 13.24 4.30 -11.52
C GLU A 202 11.97 5.04 -11.91
N PHE A 203 11.15 5.36 -10.91
CA PHE A 203 9.90 6.09 -11.02
C PHE A 203 9.96 7.33 -10.14
N ALA A 204 9.59 8.48 -10.70
CA ALA A 204 9.35 9.71 -9.97
C ALA A 204 7.85 10.00 -9.96
N PHE A 205 7.33 10.45 -8.81
CA PHE A 205 5.95 10.92 -8.68
C PHE A 205 5.69 11.69 -7.39
N ASP A 206 4.63 12.49 -7.40
CA ASP A 206 4.05 13.08 -6.18
C ASP A 206 3.13 12.05 -5.51
N PHE A 207 3.60 11.46 -4.41
CA PHE A 207 2.89 10.40 -3.69
C PHE A 207 1.55 10.88 -3.09
N SER A 208 1.35 12.18 -2.91
CA SER A 208 0.07 12.74 -2.46
C SER A 208 -0.99 12.78 -3.56
N LYS A 209 -0.57 12.76 -4.83
CA LYS A 209 -1.47 12.96 -5.98
C LYS A 209 -1.75 11.69 -6.75
N VAL A 210 -0.92 10.66 -6.63
CA VAL A 210 -1.05 9.40 -7.39
C VAL A 210 -1.23 8.19 -6.49
N TYR A 211 -1.83 7.12 -7.03
CA TYR A 211 -1.85 5.82 -6.36
C TYR A 211 -0.54 5.07 -6.62
N TRP A 212 0.17 4.70 -5.56
CA TRP A 212 1.33 3.82 -5.61
C TRP A 212 1.29 2.79 -4.47
N ASN A 213 1.66 1.54 -4.75
CA ASN A 213 1.68 0.46 -3.78
C ASN A 213 2.88 -0.46 -4.01
N PRO A 214 3.96 -0.34 -3.21
CA PRO A 214 5.19 -1.09 -3.43
C PRO A 214 5.03 -2.60 -3.29
N ARG A 215 3.93 -3.07 -2.67
CA ARG A 215 3.63 -4.51 -2.52
C ARG A 215 3.10 -5.16 -3.80
N LEU A 216 2.90 -4.39 -4.87
CA LEU A 216 2.50 -4.91 -6.19
C LEU A 216 3.71 -5.19 -7.10
N SER A 217 4.93 -4.89 -6.66
CA SER A 217 6.16 -5.05 -7.45
C SER A 217 6.33 -6.44 -8.06
N SER A 218 6.04 -7.50 -7.31
CA SER A 218 6.11 -8.88 -7.81
C SER A 218 5.05 -9.19 -8.88
N GLU A 219 3.88 -8.55 -8.81
CA GLU A 219 2.85 -8.70 -9.84
C GLU A 219 3.19 -7.90 -11.09
N HIS A 220 3.73 -6.69 -10.93
CA HIS A 220 4.27 -5.89 -12.03
C HIS A 220 5.34 -6.69 -12.78
N GLU A 221 6.29 -7.28 -12.05
CA GLU A 221 7.34 -8.11 -12.63
C GLU A 221 6.76 -9.34 -13.35
N ARG A 222 5.75 -10.01 -12.75
CA ARG A 222 5.10 -11.19 -13.32
C ARG A 222 4.46 -10.90 -14.67
N ILE A 223 3.76 -9.77 -14.81
CA ILE A 223 3.18 -9.35 -16.09
C ILE A 223 4.28 -8.96 -17.07
N VAL A 224 5.26 -8.16 -16.66
CA VAL A 224 6.35 -7.74 -17.54
C VAL A 224 7.15 -8.93 -18.08
N LYS A 225 7.36 -9.97 -17.25
CA LYS A 225 8.10 -11.19 -17.63
C LYS A 225 7.44 -11.94 -18.79
N ILE A 226 6.12 -11.98 -18.86
CA ILE A 226 5.41 -12.71 -19.93
C ILE A 226 5.34 -11.95 -21.27
N LEU A 227 5.63 -10.64 -21.28
CA LEU A 227 5.64 -9.82 -22.48
C LEU A 227 6.95 -10.02 -23.26
N ASN A 228 6.90 -9.96 -24.58
CA ASN A 228 8.03 -10.14 -25.48
C ASN A 228 8.15 -8.98 -26.46
N LYS A 229 9.35 -8.78 -27.00
CA LYS A 229 9.56 -7.81 -28.08
C LYS A 229 8.63 -8.15 -29.26
N GLY A 230 7.92 -7.15 -29.76
CA GLY A 230 6.90 -7.32 -30.81
C GLY A 230 5.47 -7.54 -30.29
N ASP A 231 5.28 -7.78 -28.98
CA ASP A 231 3.96 -7.73 -28.35
C ASP A 231 3.45 -6.28 -28.27
N VAL A 232 2.14 -6.15 -28.04
CA VAL A 232 1.49 -4.86 -27.74
C VAL A 232 0.86 -4.92 -26.35
N LEU A 233 1.10 -3.90 -25.53
CA LEU A 233 0.51 -3.73 -24.21
C LEU A 233 -0.44 -2.53 -24.19
N TYR A 234 -1.71 -2.77 -23.90
CA TYR A 234 -2.72 -1.77 -23.58
C TYR A 234 -2.90 -1.71 -22.05
N ASP A 235 -2.25 -0.74 -21.41
CA ASP A 235 -2.36 -0.49 -19.97
C ASP A 235 -3.45 0.56 -19.72
N VAL A 236 -4.63 0.12 -19.29
CA VAL A 236 -5.85 0.95 -19.24
C VAL A 236 -5.85 1.93 -18.05
N PHE A 237 -5.15 1.55 -16.97
CA PHE A 237 -5.07 2.28 -15.71
C PHE A 237 -3.61 2.31 -15.24
N ALA A 238 -2.77 2.95 -16.05
CA ALA A 238 -1.32 2.85 -15.98
C ALA A 238 -0.72 3.52 -14.76
N GLY A 239 -1.42 4.42 -14.06
CA GLY A 239 -0.85 5.23 -13.00
C GLY A 239 0.40 5.94 -13.50
N VAL A 240 1.53 5.74 -12.80
CA VAL A 240 2.85 6.29 -13.17
C VAL A 240 3.67 5.38 -14.10
N GLY A 241 3.07 4.26 -14.54
CA GLY A 241 3.59 3.32 -15.53
C GLY A 241 4.36 2.10 -15.01
N PRO A 242 4.01 1.45 -13.88
CA PRO A 242 4.77 0.31 -13.38
C PRO A 242 4.73 -0.93 -14.30
N PHE A 243 3.73 -1.06 -15.19
CA PHE A 243 3.77 -2.04 -16.29
C PHE A 243 4.32 -1.41 -17.57
N ALA A 244 3.81 -0.22 -17.93
CA ALA A 244 4.11 0.45 -19.18
C ALA A 244 5.61 0.72 -19.40
N ILE A 245 6.29 1.33 -18.43
CA ILE A 245 7.71 1.71 -18.55
C ILE A 245 8.62 0.49 -18.73
N PRO A 246 8.57 -0.56 -17.87
CA PRO A 246 9.38 -1.76 -18.08
C PRO A 246 9.01 -2.53 -19.35
N ALA A 247 7.73 -2.56 -19.77
CA ALA A 247 7.34 -3.16 -21.04
C ALA A 247 7.99 -2.43 -22.23
N GLY A 248 7.97 -1.10 -22.23
CA GLY A 248 8.67 -0.28 -23.23
C GLY A 248 10.17 -0.59 -23.29
N LYS A 249 10.84 -0.76 -22.13
CA LYS A 249 12.26 -1.17 -22.10
C LYS A 249 12.52 -2.55 -22.70
N LYS A 250 11.54 -3.47 -22.68
CA LYS A 250 11.62 -4.78 -23.36
C LYS A 250 11.36 -4.69 -24.86
N GLY A 251 11.08 -3.51 -25.41
CA GLY A 251 10.76 -3.33 -26.82
C GLY A 251 9.33 -3.74 -27.18
N VAL A 252 8.42 -3.78 -26.20
CA VAL A 252 6.97 -3.95 -26.38
C VAL A 252 6.40 -2.62 -26.85
N GLU A 253 5.47 -2.63 -27.81
CA GLU A 253 4.69 -1.43 -28.16
C GLU A 253 3.64 -1.19 -27.08
N VAL A 254 3.59 0.00 -26.49
CA VAL A 254 2.74 0.26 -25.32
C VAL A 254 1.81 1.43 -25.58
N TYR A 255 0.55 1.25 -25.22
CA TYR A 255 -0.44 2.31 -25.08
C TYR A 255 -0.85 2.36 -23.61
N ALA A 256 -0.51 3.46 -22.94
CA ALA A 256 -0.69 3.61 -21.50
C ALA A 256 -1.62 4.78 -21.19
N ASN A 257 -2.73 4.50 -20.51
CA ASN A 257 -3.75 5.48 -20.17
C ASN A 257 -3.93 5.58 -18.66
N ASP A 258 -4.17 6.79 -18.15
CA ASP A 258 -4.70 6.96 -16.80
C ASP A 258 -5.67 8.13 -16.75
N LEU A 259 -6.74 8.03 -15.96
CA LEU A 259 -7.72 9.10 -15.81
C LEU A 259 -7.17 10.27 -14.96
N ASN A 260 -6.27 10.00 -14.03
CA ASN A 260 -5.70 11.02 -13.16
C ASN A 260 -4.65 11.85 -13.93
N PRO A 261 -4.82 13.18 -14.07
CA PRO A 261 -3.87 14.02 -14.79
C PRO A 261 -2.47 14.03 -14.14
N ASP A 262 -2.36 13.89 -12.81
CA ASP A 262 -1.07 13.79 -12.13
C ASP A 262 -0.37 12.46 -12.43
N SER A 263 -1.12 11.34 -12.43
CA SER A 263 -0.59 10.04 -12.87
C SER A 263 -0.07 10.12 -14.30
N TYR A 264 -0.86 10.70 -15.22
CA TYR A 264 -0.47 10.90 -16.61
C TYR A 264 0.78 11.78 -16.78
N LYS A 265 0.85 12.90 -16.05
CA LYS A 265 2.05 13.76 -16.02
C LYS A 265 3.28 12.93 -15.66
N TRP A 266 3.20 12.15 -14.58
CA TRP A 266 4.33 11.35 -14.12
C TRP A 266 4.63 10.15 -15.02
N LEU A 267 3.63 9.50 -15.61
CA LEU A 267 3.81 8.47 -16.64
C LEU A 267 4.67 8.99 -17.80
N ARG A 268 4.36 10.19 -18.32
CA ARG A 268 5.14 10.82 -19.40
C ARG A 268 6.56 11.15 -18.98
N LEU A 269 6.74 11.76 -17.81
CA LEU A 269 8.06 12.09 -17.29
C LEU A 269 8.90 10.83 -17.05
N ASN A 270 8.30 9.76 -16.53
CA ASN A 270 8.96 8.49 -16.31
C ASN A 270 9.32 7.79 -17.63
N ALA A 271 8.48 7.90 -18.67
CA ALA A 271 8.79 7.37 -20.00
C ALA A 271 9.97 8.10 -20.66
N ILE A 272 10.03 9.44 -20.52
CA ILE A 272 11.17 10.26 -20.97
C ILE A 272 12.44 9.86 -20.20
N LYS A 273 12.37 9.87 -18.87
CA LYS A 273 13.51 9.56 -17.98
C LYS A 273 14.08 8.16 -18.24
N ASN A 274 13.22 7.20 -18.55
CA ASN A 274 13.61 5.82 -18.87
C ASN A 274 13.89 5.57 -20.34
N LYS A 275 13.84 6.60 -21.21
CA LYS A 275 14.16 6.54 -22.63
C LYS A 275 13.33 5.52 -23.42
N VAL A 276 12.02 5.52 -23.19
CA VAL A 276 11.07 4.58 -23.85
C VAL A 276 9.97 5.30 -24.64
N MET A 277 10.12 6.59 -24.90
CA MET A 277 9.12 7.38 -25.64
C MET A 277 8.90 6.91 -27.09
N ASP A 278 9.85 6.18 -27.68
CA ASP A 278 9.70 5.57 -29.00
C ASP A 278 8.84 4.29 -28.97
N LYS A 279 8.60 3.72 -27.78
CA LYS A 279 7.78 2.52 -27.57
C LYS A 279 6.44 2.78 -26.93
N ILE A 280 6.28 3.92 -26.24
CA ILE A 280 5.10 4.19 -25.41
C ILE A 280 4.34 5.41 -25.93
N GLN A 281 3.06 5.20 -26.23
CA GLN A 281 2.07 6.25 -26.39
C GLN A 281 1.29 6.41 -25.07
N THR A 282 1.05 7.66 -24.66
CA THR A 282 0.46 7.97 -23.34
C THR A 282 -0.81 8.79 -23.50
N PHE A 283 -1.83 8.49 -22.70
CA PHE A 283 -3.17 9.08 -22.79
C PHE A 283 -3.69 9.49 -21.41
N ASN A 284 -4.55 10.51 -21.38
CA ASN A 284 -5.28 10.94 -20.19
C ASN A 284 -6.78 10.99 -20.48
N LYS A 285 -7.43 9.82 -20.50
CA LYS A 285 -8.83 9.65 -20.86
C LYS A 285 -9.54 8.71 -19.89
N ASP A 286 -10.87 8.71 -19.94
CA ASP A 286 -11.64 7.62 -19.37
C ASP A 286 -11.23 6.28 -20.01
N GLY A 287 -11.13 5.22 -19.20
CA GLY A 287 -10.67 3.92 -19.66
C GLY A 287 -11.53 3.34 -20.79
N ARG A 288 -12.85 3.61 -20.81
CA ARG A 288 -13.71 3.15 -21.90
C ARG A 288 -13.45 3.93 -23.18
N GLU A 289 -13.31 5.25 -23.09
CA GLU A 289 -12.99 6.09 -24.24
C GLU A 289 -11.66 5.69 -24.87
N PHE A 290 -10.63 5.49 -24.04
CA PHE A 290 -9.32 5.01 -24.46
C PHE A 290 -9.41 3.66 -25.20
N ILE A 291 -10.16 2.70 -24.67
CA ILE A 291 -10.30 1.38 -25.29
C ILE A 291 -11.05 1.48 -26.63
N LEU A 292 -12.16 2.22 -26.67
CA LEU A 292 -13.05 2.26 -27.84
C LEU A 292 -12.48 3.09 -29.00
N ASN A 293 -11.63 4.07 -28.72
CA ASN A 293 -11.08 4.98 -29.73
C ASN A 293 -9.63 4.65 -30.09
N ASP A 294 -8.72 4.77 -29.11
CA ASP A 294 -7.27 4.68 -29.37
C ASP A 294 -6.83 3.22 -29.52
N VAL A 295 -7.22 2.36 -28.57
CA VAL A 295 -6.85 0.94 -28.59
C VAL A 295 -7.53 0.22 -29.75
N LYS A 296 -8.81 0.47 -30.01
CA LYS A 296 -9.55 -0.20 -31.09
C LYS A 296 -8.89 0.03 -32.45
N SER A 297 -8.43 1.25 -32.72
CA SER A 297 -7.75 1.61 -33.97
C SER A 297 -6.47 0.78 -34.16
N ASN A 298 -5.55 0.79 -33.18
CA ASN A 298 -4.32 -0.01 -33.25
C ASN A 298 -4.61 -1.52 -33.30
N PHE A 299 -5.56 -1.99 -32.49
CA PHE A 299 -5.94 -3.39 -32.43
C PHE A 299 -6.41 -3.91 -33.81
N LEU A 300 -7.25 -3.15 -34.52
CA LEU A 300 -7.68 -3.50 -35.87
C LEU A 300 -6.54 -3.45 -36.89
N GLU A 301 -5.62 -2.50 -36.77
CA GLU A 301 -4.41 -2.43 -37.61
C GLU A 301 -3.54 -3.68 -37.44
N LYS A 302 -3.27 -4.10 -36.18
CA LYS A 302 -2.49 -5.33 -35.90
C LYS A 302 -3.17 -6.58 -36.40
N LEU A 303 -4.50 -6.68 -36.30
CA LEU A 303 -5.26 -7.80 -36.86
C LEU A 303 -5.19 -7.87 -38.39
N LYS A 304 -5.15 -6.71 -39.06
CA LYS A 304 -5.07 -6.62 -40.53
C LYS A 304 -3.66 -6.87 -41.07
N ASN A 305 -2.63 -6.66 -40.25
CA ASN A 305 -1.24 -6.84 -40.65
C ASN A 305 -0.82 -8.32 -40.60
N PRO A 306 -0.60 -8.99 -41.75
CA PRO A 306 -0.21 -10.41 -41.77
C PRO A 306 1.16 -10.66 -41.11
N GLN A 307 2.02 -9.65 -41.07
CA GLN A 307 3.37 -9.73 -40.50
C GLN A 307 3.39 -9.56 -38.98
N PHE A 308 2.29 -9.12 -38.37
CA PHE A 308 2.22 -9.01 -36.92
C PHE A 308 2.14 -10.41 -36.29
N ASN A 309 3.19 -10.85 -35.60
CA ASN A 309 3.26 -12.17 -34.94
C ASN A 309 3.21 -12.11 -33.41
N GLY A 310 3.17 -10.91 -32.83
CA GLY A 310 3.11 -10.71 -31.38
C GLY A 310 1.74 -11.00 -30.76
N VAL A 311 1.68 -10.85 -29.43
CA VAL A 311 0.48 -10.97 -28.62
C VAL A 311 0.02 -9.59 -28.18
N MET A 312 -1.29 -9.34 -28.27
CA MET A 312 -1.92 -8.13 -27.74
C MET A 312 -2.42 -8.38 -26.32
N HIS A 313 -1.94 -7.59 -25.37
CA HIS A 313 -2.24 -7.72 -23.95
C HIS A 313 -3.01 -6.51 -23.44
N PHE A 314 -4.14 -6.74 -22.77
CA PHE A 314 -4.84 -5.72 -21.99
C PHE A 314 -4.52 -5.93 -20.51
N VAL A 315 -4.12 -4.86 -19.82
CA VAL A 315 -3.92 -4.85 -18.37
C VAL A 315 -4.88 -3.84 -17.75
N MET A 316 -5.72 -4.32 -16.84
CA MET A 316 -6.77 -3.52 -16.20
C MET A 316 -6.61 -3.54 -14.68
N ASN A 317 -5.56 -2.88 -14.19
CA ASN A 317 -5.18 -2.88 -12.77
C ASN A 317 -5.96 -1.83 -11.94
N LEU A 318 -7.29 -1.93 -11.96
CA LEU A 318 -8.19 -1.15 -11.09
C LEU A 318 -9.13 -2.11 -10.33
N PRO A 319 -8.67 -2.84 -9.31
CA PRO A 319 -9.36 -4.03 -8.81
C PRO A 319 -10.76 -3.79 -8.24
N ALA A 320 -11.06 -2.54 -7.86
CA ALA A 320 -12.38 -2.16 -7.40
C ALA A 320 -13.43 -2.12 -8.53
N MET A 321 -13.02 -1.83 -9.77
CA MET A 321 -13.92 -1.46 -10.87
C MET A 321 -13.57 -2.09 -12.22
N ALA A 322 -12.39 -2.69 -12.40
CA ALA A 322 -11.91 -3.15 -13.69
C ALA A 322 -12.86 -4.14 -14.38
N VAL A 323 -13.57 -4.97 -13.61
CA VAL A 323 -14.61 -5.86 -14.14
C VAL A 323 -15.73 -5.10 -14.85
N GLU A 324 -16.09 -3.91 -14.39
CA GLU A 324 -17.15 -3.09 -15.00
C GLU A 324 -16.78 -2.61 -16.41
N PHE A 325 -15.48 -2.43 -16.70
CA PHE A 325 -14.98 -2.02 -18.00
C PHE A 325 -14.91 -3.17 -19.01
N LEU A 326 -15.32 -4.39 -18.62
CA LEU A 326 -15.39 -5.51 -19.56
C LEU A 326 -16.56 -5.38 -20.54
N ASP A 327 -17.51 -4.50 -20.25
CA ASP A 327 -18.61 -4.11 -21.12
C ASP A 327 -18.15 -3.56 -22.47
N VAL A 328 -17.00 -2.87 -22.54
CA VAL A 328 -16.45 -2.33 -23.81
C VAL A 328 -16.09 -3.42 -24.80
N PHE A 329 -15.88 -4.65 -24.33
CA PHE A 329 -15.60 -5.77 -25.21
C PHE A 329 -16.87 -6.33 -25.86
N HIS A 330 -18.05 -5.87 -25.43
CA HIS A 330 -19.34 -6.22 -26.02
C HIS A 330 -19.45 -5.62 -27.42
N GLY A 331 -19.32 -6.46 -28.44
CA GLY A 331 -19.35 -6.01 -29.82
C GLY A 331 -18.10 -5.21 -30.24
N PHE A 332 -17.00 -5.33 -29.50
CA PHE A 332 -15.73 -4.68 -29.85
C PHE A 332 -15.27 -5.01 -31.29
N LEU A 333 -15.60 -6.22 -31.76
CA LEU A 333 -15.32 -6.73 -33.10
C LEU A 333 -16.59 -7.05 -33.91
N SER A 334 -17.76 -6.55 -33.51
CA SER A 334 -19.03 -6.96 -34.15
C SER A 334 -19.25 -6.41 -35.55
N SER A 335 -18.60 -5.30 -35.93
CA SER A 335 -18.64 -4.74 -37.29
C SER A 335 -17.73 -5.48 -38.28
N GLU A 336 -16.87 -6.37 -37.80
CA GLU A 336 -15.73 -6.87 -38.57
C GLU A 336 -15.83 -8.38 -38.86
N SER A 337 -16.93 -8.78 -39.50
CA SER A 337 -17.24 -10.18 -39.83
C SER A 337 -16.23 -10.89 -40.75
N GLN A 338 -15.24 -10.16 -41.28
CA GLN A 338 -14.31 -10.61 -42.32
C GLN A 338 -12.92 -11.01 -41.80
N PHE A 339 -12.57 -10.81 -40.53
CA PHE A 339 -11.21 -11.13 -40.07
C PHE A 339 -11.04 -12.59 -39.63
N PRO A 340 -9.95 -13.27 -40.05
CA PRO A 340 -9.57 -14.56 -39.49
C PRO A 340 -9.20 -14.35 -38.01
N PHE A 341 -10.10 -14.72 -37.11
CA PHE A 341 -9.96 -14.57 -35.64
C PHE A 341 -8.92 -15.54 -35.04
N THR A 342 -7.71 -15.60 -35.58
CA THR A 342 -6.65 -16.50 -35.12
C THR A 342 -5.82 -15.92 -33.97
N LYS A 343 -5.74 -14.58 -33.84
CA LYS A 343 -4.97 -13.88 -32.78
C LYS A 343 -5.88 -13.04 -31.88
N LEU A 344 -6.39 -13.66 -30.81
CA LEU A 344 -7.23 -13.00 -29.82
C LEU A 344 -6.39 -12.35 -28.71
N PRO A 345 -6.83 -11.21 -28.14
CA PRO A 345 -6.09 -10.56 -27.08
C PRO A 345 -6.10 -11.39 -25.81
N VAL A 346 -5.06 -11.22 -25.01
CA VAL A 346 -4.99 -11.68 -23.63
C VAL A 346 -5.45 -10.54 -22.74
N VAL A 347 -6.46 -10.76 -21.92
CA VAL A 347 -6.95 -9.75 -20.96
C VAL A 347 -6.58 -10.17 -19.54
N HIS A 348 -5.91 -9.27 -18.83
CA HIS A 348 -5.54 -9.40 -17.43
C HIS A 348 -6.41 -8.46 -16.60
N VAL A 349 -7.45 -9.01 -15.98
CA VAL A 349 -8.42 -8.24 -15.20
C VAL A 349 -8.16 -8.47 -13.72
N TYR A 350 -7.97 -7.40 -12.97
CA TYR A 350 -7.84 -7.48 -11.52
C TYR A 350 -9.18 -7.23 -10.83
N CYS A 351 -9.47 -7.94 -9.76
CA CYS A 351 -10.69 -7.77 -8.98
C CYS A 351 -10.48 -8.07 -7.50
N PHE A 352 -11.42 -7.62 -6.65
CA PHE A 352 -11.44 -8.00 -5.23
C PHE A 352 -12.42 -9.15 -4.98
N ALA A 353 -11.90 -10.30 -4.55
CA ALA A 353 -12.69 -11.44 -4.09
C ALA A 353 -13.01 -11.30 -2.58
N LYS A 354 -14.25 -10.92 -2.26
CA LYS A 354 -14.73 -10.67 -0.89
C LYS A 354 -15.53 -11.86 -0.33
N GLY A 355 -15.44 -12.10 0.97
CA GLY A 355 -16.15 -13.18 1.68
C GLY A 355 -15.25 -14.36 2.04
N THR A 356 -15.79 -15.41 2.67
CA THR A 356 -15.02 -16.59 3.14
C THR A 356 -14.95 -17.73 2.13
N GLY A 357 -15.72 -17.66 1.03
CA GLY A 357 -15.75 -18.71 0.00
C GLY A 357 -14.49 -18.77 -0.86
N ASN A 358 -14.49 -19.74 -1.80
CA ASN A 358 -13.39 -19.95 -2.74
C ASN A 358 -13.11 -18.68 -3.58
N LYS A 359 -11.93 -18.11 -3.41
CA LYS A 359 -11.54 -16.83 -4.01
C LYS A 359 -11.43 -16.88 -5.52
N ASP A 360 -11.05 -18.04 -6.06
CA ASP A 360 -10.94 -18.22 -7.50
C ASP A 360 -12.31 -18.21 -8.16
N GLU A 361 -13.28 -18.92 -7.57
CA GLU A 361 -14.67 -18.94 -8.02
C GLU A 361 -15.32 -17.56 -7.92
N ILE A 362 -15.11 -16.84 -6.81
CA ILE A 362 -15.62 -15.47 -6.64
C ILE A 362 -15.07 -14.55 -7.73
N ALA A 363 -13.74 -14.59 -7.97
CA ALA A 363 -13.11 -13.77 -9.00
C ALA A 363 -13.63 -14.10 -10.41
N LEU A 364 -13.77 -15.39 -10.73
CA LEU A 364 -14.30 -15.85 -12.01
C LEU A 364 -15.76 -15.44 -12.21
N ASN A 365 -16.60 -15.58 -11.18
CA ASN A 365 -18.00 -15.19 -11.23
C ASN A 365 -18.18 -13.69 -11.45
N LEU A 366 -17.36 -12.85 -10.81
CA LEU A 366 -17.36 -11.41 -11.06
C LEU A 366 -17.03 -11.08 -12.52
N VAL A 367 -16.00 -11.72 -13.07
CA VAL A 367 -15.61 -11.53 -14.48
C VAL A 367 -16.70 -12.02 -15.43
N ASN A 368 -17.25 -13.21 -15.21
CA ASN A 368 -18.34 -13.78 -16.03
C ASN A 368 -19.59 -12.89 -16.01
N HIS A 369 -19.96 -12.37 -14.83
CA HIS A 369 -21.11 -11.51 -14.67
C HIS A 369 -20.99 -10.24 -15.53
N HIS A 370 -19.87 -9.52 -15.44
CA HIS A 370 -19.69 -8.29 -16.20
C HIS A 370 -19.38 -8.52 -17.68
N LEU A 371 -18.77 -9.66 -18.04
CA LEU A 371 -18.68 -10.07 -19.44
C LEU A 371 -20.05 -10.44 -20.02
N GLY A 372 -21.06 -10.76 -19.19
CA GLY A 372 -22.37 -11.22 -19.65
C GLY A 372 -22.35 -12.64 -20.21
N MET A 373 -21.30 -13.43 -19.93
CA MET A 373 -21.17 -14.82 -20.38
C MET A 373 -20.25 -15.62 -19.45
N GLN A 374 -20.42 -16.94 -19.43
CA GLN A 374 -19.43 -17.81 -18.81
C GLN A 374 -18.21 -17.94 -19.73
N LEU A 375 -17.03 -17.60 -19.21
CA LEU A 375 -15.78 -17.85 -19.91
C LEU A 375 -15.61 -19.36 -20.17
N PRO A 376 -15.49 -19.79 -21.44
CA PRO A 376 -15.25 -21.19 -21.73
C PRO A 376 -13.94 -21.67 -21.09
N LYS A 377 -13.89 -22.92 -20.63
CA LYS A 377 -12.69 -23.47 -19.96
C LYS A 377 -11.41 -23.33 -20.80
N ASN A 378 -11.49 -23.44 -22.13
CA ASN A 378 -10.35 -23.25 -23.04
C ASN A 378 -9.91 -21.78 -23.23
N SER A 379 -10.69 -20.84 -22.71
CA SER A 379 -10.49 -19.39 -22.82
C SER A 379 -9.95 -18.81 -21.52
N LEU A 380 -10.31 -19.41 -20.38
CA LEU A 380 -9.67 -19.14 -19.11
C LEU A 380 -8.24 -19.69 -19.13
N ILE A 381 -7.25 -18.81 -18.97
CA ILE A 381 -5.84 -19.20 -18.96
C ILE A 381 -5.41 -19.44 -17.51
N GLN A 382 -5.77 -18.51 -16.62
CA GLN A 382 -5.28 -18.55 -15.25
C GLN A 382 -6.13 -17.66 -14.34
N ILE A 383 -6.28 -18.09 -13.09
CA ILE A 383 -6.69 -17.24 -11.98
C ILE A 383 -5.52 -17.21 -10.99
N ASN A 384 -5.16 -16.03 -10.52
CA ASN A 384 -4.02 -15.85 -9.63
C ASN A 384 -4.38 -15.01 -8.44
N PHE A 385 -3.99 -15.49 -7.26
CA PHE A 385 -3.86 -14.65 -6.08
C PHE A 385 -2.73 -13.63 -6.28
N VAL A 386 -3.03 -12.35 -6.03
CA VAL A 386 -2.05 -11.26 -6.09
C VAL A 386 -1.60 -10.90 -4.67
N ARG A 387 -2.55 -10.64 -3.78
CA ARG A 387 -2.28 -10.32 -2.37
C ARG A 387 -3.53 -10.35 -1.52
N ASN A 388 -3.35 -10.48 -0.21
CA ASN A 388 -4.38 -10.14 0.76
C ASN A 388 -4.50 -8.61 0.90
N VAL A 389 -5.73 -8.12 0.95
CA VAL A 389 -6.05 -6.69 1.05
C VAL A 389 -6.52 -6.34 2.45
N ALA A 390 -7.40 -7.17 3.00
CA ALA A 390 -7.97 -7.09 4.33
C ALA A 390 -8.52 -8.48 4.71
N PRO A 391 -8.93 -8.72 5.98
CA PRO A 391 -9.62 -9.94 6.34
C PRO A 391 -10.77 -10.25 5.36
N ASN A 392 -10.81 -11.49 4.87
CA ASN A 392 -11.80 -11.98 3.91
C ASN A 392 -11.85 -11.20 2.57
N LYS A 393 -10.81 -10.44 2.21
CA LYS A 393 -10.73 -9.70 0.94
C LYS A 393 -9.37 -9.88 0.29
N ASP A 394 -9.35 -10.59 -0.82
CA ASP A 394 -8.15 -10.81 -1.62
C ASP A 394 -8.22 -10.06 -2.95
N MET A 395 -7.07 -9.63 -3.44
CA MET A 395 -6.88 -9.14 -4.79
C MET A 395 -6.51 -10.31 -5.68
N MET A 396 -7.30 -10.53 -6.72
CA MET A 396 -7.15 -11.62 -7.68
C MET A 396 -6.92 -11.04 -9.07
N ARG A 397 -6.25 -11.81 -9.93
CA ARG A 397 -6.12 -11.53 -11.36
C ARG A 397 -6.71 -12.69 -12.14
N VAL A 398 -7.67 -12.39 -13.02
CA VAL A 398 -8.22 -13.34 -13.99
C VAL A 398 -7.57 -13.05 -15.34
N LYS A 399 -6.91 -14.05 -15.91
CA LYS A 399 -6.27 -14.01 -17.22
C LYS A 399 -7.06 -14.86 -18.19
N SER A 400 -7.56 -14.27 -19.27
CA SER A 400 -8.29 -14.98 -20.31
C SER A 400 -7.79 -14.63 -21.72
N ARG A 401 -7.92 -15.58 -22.63
CA ARG A 401 -7.93 -15.39 -24.09
C ARG A 401 -9.36 -15.61 -24.53
N LYS A 402 -9.87 -14.83 -25.49
CA LYS A 402 -11.20 -14.98 -26.13
C LYS A 402 -12.34 -14.17 -25.49
N ILE A 403 -12.58 -13.01 -26.11
CA ILE A 403 -13.87 -12.31 -26.06
C ILE A 403 -14.45 -12.38 -27.49
N LYS A 404 -14.93 -13.57 -27.89
CA LYS A 404 -15.49 -13.77 -29.23
C LYS A 404 -16.98 -13.43 -29.23
N LYS A 405 -17.41 -12.72 -30.28
CA LYS A 405 -18.80 -12.51 -30.73
C LYS A 405 -19.83 -12.54 -29.60
N MET A 406 -19.92 -11.42 -28.90
CA MET A 406 -21.12 -11.08 -28.13
C MET A 406 -22.27 -10.92 -29.13
N GLY A 407 -23.10 -11.94 -29.27
CA GLY A 407 -24.34 -11.83 -30.03
C GLY A 407 -25.21 -10.75 -29.38
N LYS A 408 -26.03 -10.04 -30.18
CA LYS A 408 -27.07 -9.15 -29.66
C LYS A 408 -28.04 -9.98 -28.81
N HIS A 409 -27.76 -10.17 -27.53
CA HIS A 409 -28.79 -10.57 -26.60
C HIS A 409 -29.57 -9.33 -26.23
N SER A 410 -30.76 -9.25 -26.85
CA SER A 410 -31.83 -8.37 -26.46
C SER A 410 -31.92 -8.31 -24.93
N MET A 411 -31.72 -7.13 -24.36
CA MET A 411 -32.10 -6.83 -22.98
C MET A 411 -33.63 -6.92 -22.86
N LYS A 412 -34.16 -8.14 -22.87
CA LYS A 412 -35.53 -8.48 -22.53
C LYS A 412 -35.54 -9.81 -21.78
N LYS A 413 -35.02 -9.79 -20.55
CA LYS A 413 -35.47 -10.55 -19.36
C LYS A 413 -34.38 -10.51 -18.28
N ALA A 414 -34.30 -9.38 -17.58
CA ALA A 414 -33.71 -9.27 -16.24
C ALA A 414 -34.40 -8.10 -15.50
N LYS A 415 -35.72 -8.21 -15.35
CA LYS A 415 -36.52 -7.39 -14.43
C LYS A 415 -37.37 -8.33 -13.59
N GLN A 416 -36.72 -8.92 -12.58
CA GLN A 416 -37.27 -9.55 -11.37
C GLN A 416 -36.05 -10.12 -10.64
N GLN A 417 -35.74 -9.91 -9.36
CA GLN A 417 -36.23 -9.09 -8.26
C GLN A 417 -35.04 -9.02 -7.29
N ASP A 418 -34.45 -7.84 -7.04
CA ASP A 418 -33.67 -7.60 -5.81
C ASP A 418 -34.37 -6.47 -5.03
N PRO A 419 -35.05 -6.78 -3.91
CA PRO A 419 -35.75 -5.80 -3.09
C PRO A 419 -34.84 -4.64 -2.62
N LYS A 420 -33.53 -4.88 -2.46
CA LYS A 420 -32.58 -3.85 -2.00
C LYS A 420 -32.26 -2.80 -3.06
N LEU A 421 -32.26 -3.18 -4.34
CA LEU A 421 -32.01 -2.23 -5.45
C LEU A 421 -33.21 -1.30 -5.71
N GLN A 422 -34.44 -1.78 -5.48
CA GLN A 422 -35.64 -0.95 -5.61
C GLN A 422 -35.73 0.11 -4.50
N ALA A 423 -35.29 -0.19 -3.28
CA ALA A 423 -35.23 0.77 -2.18
C ALA A 423 -34.22 1.92 -2.45
N LEU A 424 -33.08 1.62 -3.07
CA LEU A 424 -32.10 2.63 -3.48
C LEU A 424 -32.60 3.51 -4.64
N ALA A 425 -33.32 2.92 -5.59
CA ALA A 425 -33.91 3.65 -6.72
C ALA A 425 -35.07 4.57 -6.28
N LYS A 426 -35.87 4.14 -5.29
CA LYS A 426 -36.93 4.96 -4.68
C LYS A 426 -36.33 6.17 -3.94
N ARG A 427 -35.27 5.96 -3.14
CA ARG A 427 -34.50 7.04 -2.49
C ARG A 427 -33.87 8.05 -3.47
N LYS A 428 -33.42 7.60 -4.64
CA LYS A 428 -32.88 8.51 -5.69
C LYS A 428 -33.96 9.34 -6.38
N LYS A 429 -35.21 8.85 -6.49
CA LYS A 429 -36.33 9.62 -7.05
C LYS A 429 -36.86 10.66 -6.08
N GLU A 430 -36.83 10.38 -4.78
CA GLU A 430 -37.29 11.32 -3.73
C GLU A 430 -36.34 12.51 -3.51
N MET A 431 -35.06 12.42 -3.93
CA MET A 431 -34.10 13.54 -3.86
C MET A 431 -34.12 14.49 -5.06
N LYS A 432 -35.03 14.32 -6.03
CA LYS A 432 -35.24 15.26 -7.15
C LYS A 432 -36.43 16.18 -6.92
N VAL A 433 -36.48 16.88 -5.81
CA VAL A 433 -37.31 18.10 -5.66
C VAL A 433 -36.50 19.12 -4.88
N PHE A 434 -35.76 19.97 -5.59
CA PHE A 434 -35.49 21.38 -5.22
C PHE A 434 -34.82 22.03 -6.44
N LYS A 435 -35.64 22.60 -7.33
CA LYS A 435 -35.19 23.49 -8.41
C LYS A 435 -35.18 24.92 -7.83
N LEU A 436 -34.01 25.55 -7.76
CA LEU A 436 -33.88 26.95 -7.35
C LEU A 436 -34.45 27.88 -8.44
N PRO A 437 -35.23 28.93 -8.11
CA PRO A 437 -35.77 29.88 -9.09
C PRO A 437 -34.67 30.66 -9.83
N SER A 438 -34.88 30.89 -11.12
CA SER A 438 -33.94 31.50 -12.08
C SER A 438 -33.42 32.89 -11.68
N ASP A 439 -34.15 33.65 -10.87
CA ASP A 439 -33.76 35.02 -10.50
C ASP A 439 -32.71 35.07 -9.38
N MET A 440 -32.55 33.99 -8.58
CA MET A 440 -31.51 33.93 -7.56
C MET A 440 -30.13 33.60 -8.14
N SER A 441 -30.06 32.80 -9.21
CA SER A 441 -28.78 32.45 -9.86
C SER A 441 -28.13 33.66 -10.54
N VAL A 442 -28.94 34.57 -11.09
CA VAL A 442 -28.46 35.81 -11.72
C VAL A 442 -27.92 36.81 -10.69
N LYS A 443 -28.57 36.95 -9.51
CA LYS A 443 -28.10 37.80 -8.41
C LYS A 443 -26.81 37.27 -7.77
N ILE A 444 -26.65 35.96 -7.67
CA ILE A 444 -25.42 35.32 -7.15
C ILE A 444 -24.25 35.50 -8.13
N ASN A 445 -24.47 35.35 -9.43
CA ASN A 445 -23.43 35.54 -10.45
C ASN A 445 -22.97 37.01 -10.57
N LYS A 446 -23.87 37.99 -10.38
CA LYS A 446 -23.48 39.42 -10.31
C LYS A 446 -22.67 39.74 -9.05
N LYS A 447 -23.03 39.17 -7.88
CA LYS A 447 -22.24 39.33 -6.64
C LYS A 447 -20.86 38.65 -6.74
N ALA A 448 -20.78 37.45 -7.33
CA ALA A 448 -19.52 36.73 -7.51
C ALA A 448 -18.54 37.47 -8.46
N LYS A 449 -19.05 38.09 -9.53
CA LYS A 449 -18.23 38.93 -10.44
C LYS A 449 -17.72 40.21 -9.79
N LYS A 450 -18.50 40.84 -8.91
CA LYS A 450 -18.09 42.06 -8.17
C LYS A 450 -17.07 41.75 -7.06
N VAL A 451 -17.18 40.58 -6.44
CA VAL A 451 -16.20 40.11 -5.44
C VAL A 451 -14.87 39.73 -6.08
N THR A 452 -14.88 39.08 -7.25
CA THR A 452 -13.66 38.73 -7.99
C THR A 452 -12.95 39.94 -8.60
N SER A 453 -13.67 40.99 -9.00
CA SER A 453 -13.04 42.24 -9.46
C SER A 453 -12.37 43.02 -8.33
N ASN A 454 -12.95 43.00 -7.12
CA ASN A 454 -12.38 43.69 -5.95
C ASN A 454 -11.18 42.92 -5.36
N LEU A 455 -11.19 41.59 -5.43
CA LEU A 455 -10.06 40.76 -4.99
C LEU A 455 -8.81 40.96 -5.85
N LYS A 456 -8.96 41.20 -7.16
CA LYS A 456 -7.83 41.42 -8.08
C LYS A 456 -7.03 42.70 -7.83
N LYS A 457 -7.51 43.64 -7.00
CA LYS A 457 -6.85 44.92 -6.71
C LYS A 457 -6.09 44.98 -5.37
N LEU A 458 -5.94 43.87 -4.64
CA LEU A 458 -5.27 43.83 -3.33
C LEU A 458 -4.07 42.86 -3.33
N ASN A 459 -2.98 43.27 -2.68
CA ASN A 459 -1.69 42.57 -2.64
C ASN A 459 -1.77 41.28 -1.80
N HIS A 460 -0.87 40.32 -2.08
CA HIS A 460 -1.03 38.90 -1.75
C HIS A 460 -1.10 38.55 -0.24
N ALA A 461 -0.59 39.40 0.66
CA ALA A 461 -0.60 39.15 2.11
C ALA A 461 -1.99 39.39 2.74
N ASP A 462 -2.69 40.45 2.34
CA ASP A 462 -4.01 40.82 2.91
C ASP A 462 -5.16 39.86 2.54
N ARG A 463 -4.92 38.94 1.59
CA ARG A 463 -5.93 37.99 1.12
C ARG A 463 -6.15 36.80 2.07
N ARG A 464 -5.14 36.36 2.81
CA ARG A 464 -5.28 35.18 3.70
C ARG A 464 -6.04 35.53 4.97
N ASP A 465 -5.64 36.60 5.65
CA ASP A 465 -6.22 36.97 6.94
C ASP A 465 -7.71 37.35 6.84
N LYS A 466 -8.12 37.99 5.73
CA LYS A 466 -9.53 38.30 5.47
C LYS A 466 -10.37 37.07 5.12
N VAL A 467 -9.80 36.07 4.46
CA VAL A 467 -10.50 34.81 4.13
C VAL A 467 -10.68 33.97 5.39
N ASP A 468 -9.67 33.88 6.24
CA ASP A 468 -9.74 33.14 7.50
C ASP A 468 -10.71 33.81 8.50
N ALA A 469 -10.71 35.15 8.58
CA ALA A 469 -11.70 35.87 9.37
C ALA A 469 -13.14 35.66 8.87
N GLN A 470 -13.35 35.59 7.55
CA GLN A 470 -14.68 35.32 6.97
C GLN A 470 -15.12 33.87 7.18
N LEU A 471 -14.20 32.89 7.12
CA LEU A 471 -14.50 31.49 7.42
C LEU A 471 -14.87 31.29 8.89
N LYS A 472 -14.14 31.95 9.80
CA LYS A 472 -14.40 31.89 11.24
C LYS A 472 -15.77 32.50 11.60
N ALA A 473 -16.10 33.65 11.02
CA ALA A 473 -17.42 34.27 11.19
C ALA A 473 -18.57 33.44 10.59
N LEU A 474 -18.32 32.68 9.51
CA LEU A 474 -19.32 31.78 8.92
C LEU A 474 -19.53 30.53 9.79
N HIS A 475 -18.45 30.02 10.40
CA HIS A 475 -18.51 28.88 11.32
C HIS A 475 -19.28 29.25 12.59
N GLU A 476 -19.01 30.40 13.21
CA GLU A 476 -19.74 30.89 14.37
C GLU A 476 -21.24 31.07 14.09
N LYS A 477 -21.60 31.59 12.90
CA LYS A 477 -23.02 31.71 12.49
C LYS A 477 -23.70 30.35 12.28
N LEU A 478 -22.97 29.32 11.85
CA LEU A 478 -23.50 27.97 11.69
C LEU A 478 -23.70 27.27 13.05
N VAL A 479 -22.80 27.48 13.99
CA VAL A 479 -22.88 26.95 15.36
C VAL A 479 -24.07 27.56 16.11
N ILE A 480 -24.26 28.88 16.01
CA ILE A 480 -25.42 29.57 16.63
C ILE A 480 -26.75 29.08 16.04
N LYS A 481 -26.78 28.76 14.74
CA LYS A 481 -27.99 28.28 14.05
C LYS A 481 -28.34 26.82 14.37
N GLN A 482 -27.37 26.02 14.81
CA GLN A 482 -27.61 24.66 15.34
C GLN A 482 -28.16 24.69 16.77
N ALA A 483 -27.78 25.68 17.58
CA ALA A 483 -28.24 25.82 18.96
C ALA A 483 -29.70 26.30 19.12
N GLN A 484 -30.35 26.77 18.05
CA GLN A 484 -31.71 27.38 18.10
C GLN A 484 -32.82 26.53 17.46
N LYS A 485 -32.62 25.22 17.20
CA LYS A 485 -33.72 24.37 16.71
C LYS A 485 -34.53 23.76 17.87
N PRO A 486 -35.87 23.94 17.92
CA PRO A 486 -36.72 23.32 18.96
C PRO A 486 -36.73 21.80 18.85
N GLY A 487 -36.74 21.13 20.00
CA GLY A 487 -36.64 19.69 20.15
C GLY A 487 -37.80 18.90 19.54
N VAL A 488 -37.46 17.81 18.84
CA VAL A 488 -38.40 16.74 18.48
C VAL A 488 -38.38 15.72 19.61
N LYS A 489 -39.53 15.47 20.24
CA LYS A 489 -39.73 14.41 21.24
C LYS A 489 -39.39 13.05 20.61
N MET A 490 -38.47 12.31 21.21
CA MET A 490 -38.25 10.89 20.92
C MET A 490 -39.21 10.06 21.79
N GLU A 491 -40.10 9.28 21.16
CA GLU A 491 -40.80 8.19 21.82
C GLU A 491 -39.82 7.06 22.15
N ALA A 492 -39.98 6.47 23.33
CA ALA A 492 -39.14 5.38 23.83
C ALA A 492 -39.36 4.10 23.02
N ILE A 493 -38.33 3.63 22.34
CA ILE A 493 -38.30 2.30 21.72
C ILE A 493 -37.97 1.28 22.81
N LYS A 494 -38.92 0.37 23.11
CA LYS A 494 -38.70 -0.79 23.99
C LYS A 494 -37.62 -1.70 23.41
N ILE A 495 -36.61 -2.00 24.22
CA ILE A 495 -35.55 -2.98 23.93
C ILE A 495 -36.13 -4.38 24.23
N PRO A 496 -36.00 -5.39 23.33
CA PRO A 496 -36.33 -6.77 23.67
C PRO A 496 -35.24 -7.38 24.58
N ASP A 497 -35.67 -8.19 25.55
CA ASP A 497 -34.75 -8.88 26.48
C ASP A 497 -33.76 -9.81 25.76
N PRO A 498 -32.53 -9.96 26.30
CA PRO A 498 -31.52 -10.85 25.74
C PRO A 498 -31.90 -12.33 25.91
N PRO A 499 -31.51 -13.21 24.97
CA PRO A 499 -31.73 -14.65 25.11
C PRO A 499 -30.85 -15.25 26.23
N PRO A 500 -31.33 -16.29 26.94
CA PRO A 500 -30.63 -16.89 28.07
C PRO A 500 -29.35 -17.64 27.67
N GLU A 501 -28.35 -17.58 28.56
CA GLU A 501 -27.04 -18.21 28.48
C GLU A 501 -27.12 -19.73 28.29
N THR A 502 -26.49 -20.26 27.24
CA THR A 502 -26.25 -21.70 27.07
C THR A 502 -24.88 -22.09 27.62
N LYS A 503 -24.83 -22.32 28.93
CA LYS A 503 -23.97 -23.39 29.49
C LYS A 503 -24.61 -24.71 29.10
N ASP A 504 -24.16 -25.32 28.00
CA ASP A 504 -24.22 -26.77 27.70
C ASP A 504 -23.97 -27.02 26.20
N VAL A 505 -22.73 -26.89 25.73
CA VAL A 505 -22.25 -27.57 24.50
C VAL A 505 -20.79 -28.03 24.65
N GLU A 506 -20.36 -28.37 25.85
CA GLU A 506 -19.04 -29.03 26.08
C GLU A 506 -19.15 -30.57 26.16
N MET A 507 -20.30 -31.14 25.77
CA MET A 507 -20.55 -32.58 25.86
C MET A 507 -21.02 -33.22 24.54
N THR A 508 -20.57 -32.72 23.38
CA THR A 508 -20.86 -33.36 22.07
C THR A 508 -19.71 -33.27 21.07
N MET A 509 -18.45 -33.27 21.54
CA MET A 509 -17.25 -33.47 20.69
C MET A 509 -16.27 -34.51 21.26
N LYS A 510 -16.78 -35.54 21.95
CA LYS A 510 -15.98 -36.71 22.39
C LYS A 510 -16.52 -38.07 21.94
N LYS A 511 -17.46 -38.10 20.99
CA LYS A 511 -17.90 -39.33 20.29
C LYS A 511 -18.07 -39.02 18.81
N MET A 512 -17.00 -39.21 18.05
CA MET A 512 -16.97 -39.63 16.63
C MET A 512 -15.53 -39.41 16.15
N HIS A 513 -14.70 -40.44 16.37
CA HIS A 513 -13.64 -41.00 15.52
C HIS A 513 -12.90 -42.01 16.41
N VAL A 514 -13.54 -43.18 16.53
CA VAL A 514 -12.82 -44.47 16.47
C VAL A 514 -12.33 -44.61 15.05
#